data_AF-A0A964V5J4-F1
#
_entry.id   AF-A0A964V5J4-F1
#
_cell.length_a   1.000
_cell.length_b   1.000
_cell.length_c   1.000
_cell.angle_alpha   90.00
_cell.angle_beta   90.00
_cell.angle_gamma   90.00
#
_symmetry.space_group_name_H-M   'P 1'
#
loop_
_entity.id
_entity.type
_entity.pdbx_description
1 polymer ?
#
loop_
_entity_poly.entity_id
_entity_poly.type
_entity_poly.pdbx_seq_one_letter_code
_entity_poly.pdbx_strand_id
1 'polypeptide(L)'
;MKRFLLSALSAALLAQPLQLNAQQPCLYPGVPGATEYLNFLSGSGVNGGYGVQVGPYKAAFGIGVTAPAFSIYCVDYTHYAKDQYVNVTGLGPVGTLSNTRLNNYGLYQQAAYLSSLFDTAPTTSWGGIHAAIWSLTSGQTLGNTTQRNYYLGLAATNASAFNTSGWYVLSPTSLSSTTGGQEFLMRTVSVPEPATVLLLATGLLLMAGVSRKRLIGLNEEDA
;
A
#
# COMPACT_ATOMS: atom_id res chain seq x y z
N MET A 1 61.10 27.71 -4.45
CA MET A 1 60.73 26.41 -5.05
C MET A 1 59.78 25.71 -4.08
N LYS A 2 58.45 25.68 -4.35
CA LYS A 2 57.69 24.60 -5.04
C LYS A 2 57.83 23.26 -4.26
N ARG A 3 56.82 22.59 -3.68
CA ARG A 3 55.38 22.44 -3.95
C ARG A 3 54.66 21.88 -2.69
N PHE A 4 53.44 22.32 -2.41
CA PHE A 4 52.51 21.66 -1.47
C PHE A 4 51.54 20.80 -2.30
N LEU A 5 51.43 19.51 -1.97
CA LEU A 5 50.48 18.55 -2.53
C LEU A 5 49.20 18.57 -1.67
N LEU A 6 48.08 19.01 -2.24
CA LEU A 6 46.74 18.76 -1.69
C LEU A 6 46.13 17.57 -2.43
N SER A 7 45.97 16.47 -1.70
CA SER A 7 45.23 15.29 -2.13
C SER A 7 43.74 15.52 -1.88
N ALA A 8 42.96 15.71 -2.95
CA ALA A 8 41.50 15.77 -2.86
C ALA A 8 40.95 14.34 -2.80
N LEU A 9 40.41 13.96 -1.64
CA LEU A 9 39.70 12.71 -1.42
C LEU A 9 38.25 12.90 -1.92
N SER A 10 37.96 12.53 -3.16
CA SER A 10 36.59 12.47 -3.67
C SER A 10 35.91 11.19 -3.17
N ALA A 11 35.12 11.31 -2.10
CA ALA A 11 34.20 10.27 -1.68
C ALA A 11 33.03 10.24 -2.67
N ALA A 12 33.08 9.33 -3.64
CA ALA A 12 31.94 9.00 -4.48
C ALA A 12 30.92 8.25 -3.62
N LEU A 13 29.87 8.96 -3.20
CA LEU A 13 28.69 8.40 -2.56
C LEU A 13 27.93 7.58 -3.62
N LEU A 14 28.22 6.29 -3.72
CA LEU A 14 27.43 5.35 -4.51
C LEU A 14 26.09 5.17 -3.80
N ALA A 15 25.13 6.04 -4.12
CA ALA A 15 23.72 5.81 -3.84
C ALA A 15 23.27 4.60 -4.67
N GLN A 16 23.41 3.40 -4.10
CA GLN A 16 22.70 2.25 -4.63
C GLN A 16 21.21 2.55 -4.52
N PRO A 17 20.41 2.38 -5.59
CA PRO A 17 18.98 2.36 -5.44
C PRO A 17 18.63 1.14 -4.60
N LEU A 18 18.39 1.35 -3.30
CA LEU A 18 17.62 0.41 -2.50
C LEU A 18 16.29 0.24 -3.25
N GLN A 19 16.12 -0.88 -3.95
CA GLN A 19 14.82 -1.33 -4.39
C GLN A 19 14.05 -1.70 -3.12
N LEU A 20 13.55 -0.66 -2.44
CA LEU A 20 12.61 -0.78 -1.36
C LEU A 20 11.34 -1.31 -2.01
N ASN A 21 11.17 -2.63 -2.01
CA ASN A 21 9.93 -3.32 -2.35
C ASN A 21 8.87 -3.08 -1.24
N ALA A 22 8.93 -1.92 -0.57
CA ALA A 22 8.01 -1.51 0.46
C ALA A 22 6.61 -1.39 -0.15
N GLN A 23 5.59 -1.71 0.65
CA GLN A 23 4.19 -1.53 0.30
C GLN A 23 4.01 -0.12 -0.27
N GLN A 24 3.50 -0.03 -1.50
CA GLN A 24 3.15 1.25 -2.11
C GLN A 24 1.70 1.54 -1.71
N PRO A 25 1.47 2.46 -0.77
CA PRO A 25 0.12 2.76 -0.35
C PRO A 25 -0.62 3.52 -1.45
N CYS A 26 -1.93 3.26 -1.57
CA CYS A 26 -2.77 3.96 -2.53
C CYS A 26 -3.16 5.35 -1.98
N LEU A 27 -3.00 6.40 -2.79
CA LEU A 27 -3.81 7.61 -2.65
C LEU A 27 -5.15 7.33 -3.31
N TYR A 28 -6.12 6.85 -2.53
CA TYR A 28 -7.45 6.54 -3.04
C TYR A 28 -8.35 7.76 -2.86
N PRO A 29 -8.68 8.52 -3.93
CA PRO A 29 -9.60 9.65 -3.84
C PRO A 29 -11.07 9.20 -3.79
N GLY A 30 -11.35 7.91 -4.00
CA GLY A 30 -12.70 7.38 -4.07
C GLY A 30 -13.39 7.29 -2.71
N VAL A 31 -14.72 7.19 -2.74
CA VAL A 31 -15.55 7.11 -1.54
C VAL A 31 -15.59 5.64 -1.06
N PRO A 32 -15.39 5.35 0.24
CA PRO A 32 -15.68 4.03 0.77
C PRO A 32 -17.10 3.58 0.40
N GLY A 33 -17.26 2.34 -0.06
CA GLY A 33 -18.52 1.79 -0.58
C GLY A 33 -18.71 1.96 -2.10
N ALA A 34 -17.78 2.62 -2.81
CA ALA A 34 -17.82 2.70 -4.26
C ALA A 34 -17.49 1.36 -4.94
N THR A 35 -18.00 1.20 -6.15
CA THR A 35 -17.58 0.15 -7.08
C THR A 35 -16.55 0.73 -8.04
N GLU A 36 -15.37 0.12 -8.10
CA GLU A 36 -14.24 0.57 -8.90
C GLU A 36 -13.75 -0.53 -9.82
N TYR A 37 -13.13 -0.17 -10.94
CA TYR A 37 -12.43 -1.15 -11.78
C TYR A 37 -11.00 -1.34 -11.28
N LEU A 38 -10.66 -2.53 -10.81
CA LEU A 38 -9.32 -2.91 -10.39
C LEU A 38 -8.58 -3.51 -11.60
N ASN A 39 -7.56 -2.81 -12.07
CA ASN A 39 -6.62 -3.32 -13.06
C ASN A 39 -5.47 -4.04 -12.35
N PHE A 40 -5.38 -5.36 -12.52
CA PHE A 40 -4.33 -6.19 -11.95
C PHE A 40 -3.08 -6.10 -12.83
N LEU A 41 -2.01 -5.54 -12.28
CA LEU A 41 -0.81 -5.23 -13.06
C LEU A 41 0.19 -6.36 -13.03
N SER A 42 0.51 -6.87 -11.83
CA SER A 42 1.48 -7.95 -11.70
C SER A 42 1.39 -8.67 -10.35
N GLY A 43 1.91 -9.90 -10.34
CA GLY A 43 2.28 -10.59 -9.11
C GLY A 43 3.51 -9.98 -8.41
N SER A 44 3.84 -10.54 -7.25
CA SER A 44 5.00 -10.14 -6.46
C SER A 44 6.34 -10.64 -7.02
N GLY A 45 6.31 -11.65 -7.89
CA GLY A 45 7.49 -12.37 -8.37
C GLY A 45 8.07 -13.41 -7.39
N VAL A 46 7.51 -13.53 -6.18
CA VAL A 46 7.97 -14.50 -5.17
C VAL A 46 7.09 -15.75 -5.23
N ASN A 47 7.69 -16.89 -5.57
CA ASN A 47 6.98 -18.17 -5.61
C ASN A 47 6.69 -18.67 -4.19
N GLY A 48 5.42 -18.87 -3.85
CA GLY A 48 5.01 -19.36 -2.54
C GLY A 48 5.29 -20.85 -2.32
N GLY A 49 5.53 -21.62 -3.38
CA GLY A 49 5.65 -23.08 -3.31
C GLY A 49 4.32 -23.84 -3.37
N TYR A 50 3.20 -23.14 -3.57
CA TYR A 50 1.84 -23.72 -3.59
C TYR A 50 1.10 -23.43 -4.91
N GLY A 51 1.83 -23.26 -6.01
CA GLY A 51 1.25 -22.94 -7.33
C GLY A 51 0.81 -21.48 -7.52
N VAL A 52 1.04 -20.62 -6.53
CA VAL A 52 0.71 -19.20 -6.56
C VAL A 52 1.88 -18.35 -6.04
N GLN A 53 1.88 -17.06 -6.40
CA GLN A 53 2.85 -16.11 -5.88
C GLN A 53 2.43 -15.60 -4.48
N VAL A 54 3.40 -15.13 -3.69
CA VAL A 54 3.16 -14.65 -2.32
C VAL A 54 3.76 -13.27 -2.07
N GLY A 55 3.20 -12.51 -1.12
CA GLY A 55 3.57 -11.11 -0.90
C GLY A 55 2.68 -10.11 -1.62
N PRO A 56 3.05 -8.82 -1.62
CA PRO A 56 2.27 -7.76 -2.23
C PRO A 56 2.24 -7.90 -3.76
N TYR A 57 1.03 -7.91 -4.29
CA TYR A 57 0.73 -7.80 -5.71
C TYR A 57 0.59 -6.32 -6.10
N LYS A 58 0.60 -6.00 -7.40
CA LYS A 58 0.43 -4.64 -7.89
C LYS A 58 -0.88 -4.48 -8.65
N ALA A 59 -1.60 -3.40 -8.36
CA ALA A 59 -2.80 -3.01 -9.08
C ALA A 59 -2.89 -1.50 -9.23
N ALA A 60 -3.82 -1.05 -10.08
CA ALA A 60 -4.24 0.33 -10.20
C ALA A 60 -5.76 0.40 -10.39
N PHE A 61 -6.38 1.54 -10.08
CA PHE A 61 -7.79 1.77 -10.35
C PHE A 61 -7.98 2.39 -11.73
N GLY A 62 -8.96 1.88 -12.49
CA GLY A 62 -9.33 2.33 -13.83
C GLY A 62 -8.97 1.33 -14.94
N ILE A 63 -9.80 1.26 -15.97
CA ILE A 63 -9.60 0.35 -17.11
C ILE A 63 -8.35 0.76 -17.88
N GLY A 64 -7.39 -0.16 -18.02
CA GLY A 64 -6.13 0.09 -18.72
C GLY A 64 -5.17 1.06 -18.02
N VAL A 65 -5.49 1.49 -16.79
CA VAL A 65 -4.63 2.39 -16.00
C VAL A 65 -3.52 1.59 -15.35
N THR A 66 -2.27 2.01 -15.51
CA THR A 66 -1.10 1.34 -14.91
C THR A 66 -0.43 2.16 -13.80
N ALA A 67 -0.85 3.41 -13.59
CA ALA A 67 -0.29 4.32 -12.60
C ALA A 67 -1.33 5.32 -12.07
N PRO A 68 -1.26 5.74 -10.79
CA PRO A 68 -0.33 5.23 -9.77
C PRO A 68 -0.70 3.79 -9.37
N ALA A 69 0.31 2.93 -9.32
CA ALA A 69 0.14 1.55 -8.86
C ALA A 69 0.23 1.49 -7.33
N PHE A 70 -0.51 0.58 -6.73
CA PHE A 70 -0.51 0.33 -5.30
C PHE A 70 -0.43 -1.18 -5.00
N SER A 71 -0.05 -1.48 -3.76
CA SER A 71 0.06 -2.85 -3.28
C SER A 71 -1.31 -3.40 -2.86
N ILE A 72 -1.60 -4.61 -3.31
CA ILE A 72 -2.76 -5.40 -2.87
C ILE A 72 -2.30 -6.77 -2.35
N TYR A 73 -3.05 -7.34 -1.42
CA TYR A 73 -2.74 -8.62 -0.78
C TYR A 73 -3.86 -9.60 -1.03
N CYS A 74 -3.53 -10.77 -1.59
CA CYS A 74 -4.51 -11.82 -1.85
C CYS A 74 -5.00 -12.41 -0.53
N VAL A 75 -6.26 -12.15 -0.18
CA VAL A 75 -6.88 -12.77 1.01
C VAL A 75 -7.74 -13.98 0.67
N ASP A 76 -7.80 -14.38 -0.59
CA ASP A 76 -8.55 -15.55 -1.01
C ASP A 76 -7.66 -16.53 -1.78
N TYR A 77 -7.61 -17.79 -1.40
CA TYR A 77 -6.81 -18.75 -2.16
C TYR A 77 -7.61 -19.41 -3.29
N THR A 78 -8.94 -19.39 -3.19
CA THR A 78 -9.83 -20.19 -4.04
C THR A 78 -10.18 -19.52 -5.37
N HIS A 79 -9.73 -18.28 -5.58
CA HIS A 79 -9.97 -17.50 -6.79
C HIS A 79 -8.66 -16.98 -7.38
N TYR A 80 -8.72 -16.62 -8.65
CA TYR A 80 -7.56 -16.12 -9.40
C TYR A 80 -7.57 -14.60 -9.46
N ALA A 81 -6.40 -14.02 -9.26
CA ALA A 81 -6.18 -12.60 -9.47
C ALA A 81 -6.32 -12.24 -10.96
N LYS A 82 -7.18 -11.27 -11.26
CA LYS A 82 -7.47 -10.77 -12.60
C LYS A 82 -8.08 -9.37 -12.51
N ASP A 83 -8.18 -8.69 -13.65
CA ASP A 83 -8.91 -7.44 -13.77
C ASP A 83 -10.40 -7.67 -13.51
N GLN A 84 -11.01 -6.77 -12.74
CA GLN A 84 -12.39 -6.94 -12.30
C GLN A 84 -12.96 -5.66 -11.69
N TYR A 85 -14.30 -5.57 -11.66
CA TYR A 85 -14.97 -4.61 -10.79
C TYR A 85 -14.96 -5.10 -9.34
N VAL A 86 -14.61 -4.21 -8.43
CA VAL A 86 -14.56 -4.47 -6.99
C VAL A 86 -15.38 -3.45 -6.22
N ASN A 87 -16.03 -3.89 -5.15
CA ASN A 87 -16.57 -3.04 -4.11
C ASN A 87 -15.45 -2.71 -3.11
N VAL A 88 -15.21 -1.42 -2.90
CA VAL A 88 -14.17 -0.92 -1.99
C VAL A 88 -14.77 -0.70 -0.62
N THR A 89 -14.52 -1.62 0.31
CA THR A 89 -15.14 -1.59 1.65
C THR A 89 -14.09 -1.24 2.70
N GLY A 90 -14.30 -0.13 3.43
CA GLY A 90 -13.38 0.28 4.50
C GLY A 90 -13.41 -0.69 5.68
N LEU A 91 -12.24 -1.09 6.17
CA LEU A 91 -12.10 -2.00 7.32
C LEU A 91 -12.19 -1.24 8.65
N GLY A 92 -13.26 -0.46 8.82
CA GLY A 92 -13.54 0.23 10.09
C GLY A 92 -14.38 -0.62 11.03
N PRO A 93 -14.28 -0.43 12.36
CA PRO A 93 -15.09 -1.17 13.34
C PRO A 93 -16.61 -0.91 13.22
N VAL A 94 -17.00 0.16 12.51
CA VAL A 94 -18.40 0.56 12.28
C VAL A 94 -18.86 0.37 10.82
N GLY A 95 -18.00 -0.14 9.93
CA GLY A 95 -18.34 -0.34 8.53
C GLY A 95 -19.17 -1.61 8.30
N THR A 96 -20.10 -1.57 7.35
CA THR A 96 -20.83 -2.77 6.91
C THR A 96 -19.96 -3.59 5.95
N LEU A 97 -19.69 -4.86 6.31
CA LEU A 97 -18.91 -5.79 5.49
C LEU A 97 -19.76 -6.66 4.56
N SER A 98 -21.03 -6.27 4.34
CA SER A 98 -22.01 -7.04 3.57
C SER A 98 -21.61 -7.26 2.11
N ASN A 99 -20.75 -6.40 1.58
CA ASN A 99 -20.24 -6.49 0.20
C ASN A 99 -18.95 -7.32 0.10
N THR A 100 -18.50 -7.92 1.20
CA THR A 100 -17.28 -8.72 1.26
C THR A 100 -17.61 -10.20 1.43
N ARG A 101 -16.72 -11.09 1.01
CA ARG A 101 -17.00 -12.53 1.01
C ARG A 101 -17.12 -13.11 2.41
N LEU A 102 -16.25 -12.72 3.33
CA LEU A 102 -16.25 -13.24 4.70
C LEU A 102 -17.29 -12.59 5.61
N ASN A 103 -17.65 -11.34 5.33
CA ASN A 103 -18.51 -10.53 6.20
C ASN A 103 -18.10 -10.60 7.70
N ASN A 104 -16.78 -10.65 7.97
CA ASN A 104 -16.24 -10.87 9.31
C ASN A 104 -15.08 -9.92 9.59
N TYR A 105 -15.32 -8.93 10.44
CA TYR A 105 -14.34 -7.90 10.78
C TYR A 105 -13.09 -8.49 11.44
N GLY A 106 -13.24 -9.42 12.38
CA GLY A 106 -12.12 -9.98 13.13
C GLY A 106 -11.12 -10.73 12.24
N LEU A 107 -11.63 -11.49 11.26
CA LEU A 107 -10.78 -12.20 10.30
C LEU A 107 -10.05 -11.24 9.35
N TYR A 108 -10.73 -10.21 8.84
CA TYR A 108 -10.05 -9.20 8.03
C TYR A 108 -9.06 -8.35 8.83
N GLN A 109 -9.35 -8.05 10.10
CA GLN A 109 -8.42 -7.34 10.98
C GLN A 109 -7.13 -8.16 11.17
N GLN A 110 -7.26 -9.47 11.40
CA GLN A 110 -6.12 -10.39 11.45
C GLN A 110 -5.35 -10.45 10.13
N ALA A 111 -6.06 -10.55 9.00
CA ALA A 111 -5.45 -10.56 7.68
C ALA A 111 -4.73 -9.23 7.36
N ALA A 112 -5.27 -8.09 7.77
CA ALA A 112 -4.67 -6.77 7.61
C ALA A 112 -3.41 -6.63 8.47
N TYR A 113 -3.45 -7.09 9.73
CA TYR A 113 -2.27 -7.16 10.58
C TYR A 113 -1.17 -8.01 9.92
N LEU A 114 -1.49 -9.23 9.48
CA LEU A 114 -0.53 -10.10 8.79
C LEU A 114 0.00 -9.47 7.50
N SER A 115 -0.85 -8.79 6.74
CA SER A 115 -0.45 -8.10 5.51
C SER A 115 0.53 -6.95 5.79
N SER A 116 0.40 -6.27 6.93
CA SER A 116 1.35 -5.23 7.34
C SER A 116 2.76 -5.76 7.61
N LEU A 117 2.91 -7.06 7.89
CA LEU A 117 4.22 -7.67 8.14
C LEU A 117 5.04 -7.80 6.86
N PHE A 118 4.45 -7.73 5.66
CA PHE A 118 5.21 -7.79 4.41
C PHE A 118 6.20 -6.63 4.25
N ASP A 119 5.99 -5.49 4.92
CA ASP A 119 6.90 -4.35 4.91
C ASP A 119 8.24 -4.60 5.57
N THR A 120 8.26 -5.49 6.59
CA THR A 120 9.43 -5.70 7.45
C THR A 120 9.94 -7.14 7.43
N ALA A 121 9.09 -8.10 7.03
CA ALA A 121 9.46 -9.51 6.98
C ALA A 121 10.31 -9.82 5.73
N PRO A 122 11.32 -10.68 5.85
CA PRO A 122 12.08 -11.15 4.70
C PRO A 122 11.20 -11.96 3.73
N THR A 123 11.53 -11.94 2.44
CA THR A 123 10.76 -12.64 1.39
C THR A 123 10.63 -14.15 1.63
N THR A 124 11.61 -14.76 2.31
CA THR A 124 11.57 -16.17 2.73
C THR A 124 10.44 -16.50 3.70
N SER A 125 9.88 -15.49 4.37
CA SER A 125 8.75 -15.63 5.28
C SER A 125 7.40 -15.35 4.63
N TRP A 126 7.36 -14.76 3.43
CA TRP A 126 6.13 -14.31 2.79
C TRP A 126 5.15 -15.46 2.51
N GLY A 127 5.68 -16.66 2.21
CA GLY A 127 4.86 -17.86 2.05
C GLY A 127 4.12 -18.25 3.33
N GLY A 128 4.78 -18.13 4.49
CA GLY A 128 4.15 -18.39 5.79
C GLY A 128 3.08 -17.35 6.15
N ILE A 129 3.33 -16.08 5.85
CA ILE A 129 2.37 -14.99 6.08
C ILE A 129 1.10 -15.19 5.23
N HIS A 130 1.23 -15.43 3.92
CA HIS A 130 0.07 -15.70 3.08
C HIS A 130 -0.64 -17.01 3.43
N ALA A 131 0.10 -18.07 3.76
CA ALA A 131 -0.52 -19.32 4.22
C ALA A 131 -1.36 -19.10 5.49
N ALA A 132 -0.92 -18.24 6.41
CA ALA A 132 -1.69 -17.88 7.60
C ALA A 132 -2.94 -17.06 7.22
N ILE A 133 -2.81 -16.08 6.31
CA ILE A 133 -3.94 -15.32 5.79
C ILE A 133 -4.98 -16.27 5.18
N TRP A 134 -4.60 -17.11 4.23
CA TRP A 134 -5.53 -18.04 3.55
C TRP A 134 -6.12 -19.11 4.47
N SER A 135 -5.42 -19.47 5.55
CA SER A 135 -5.98 -20.32 6.59
C SER A 135 -7.09 -19.64 7.37
N LEU A 136 -6.99 -18.33 7.61
CA LEU A 136 -8.01 -17.54 8.31
C LEU A 136 -9.21 -17.23 7.42
N THR A 137 -8.95 -16.91 6.14
CA THR A 137 -9.95 -16.34 5.24
C THR A 137 -10.58 -17.38 4.32
N SER A 138 -9.81 -18.34 3.80
CA SER A 138 -10.29 -19.37 2.88
C SER A 138 -10.32 -20.77 3.49
N GLY A 139 -9.97 -20.90 4.77
CA GLY A 139 -9.87 -22.20 5.47
C GLY A 139 -8.77 -23.12 4.91
N GLN A 140 -7.83 -22.59 4.12
CA GLN A 140 -6.85 -23.40 3.43
C GLN A 140 -5.66 -23.75 4.32
N THR A 141 -5.29 -25.03 4.33
CA THR A 141 -4.14 -25.54 5.08
C THR A 141 -2.97 -25.75 4.12
N LEU A 142 -2.34 -24.65 3.75
CA LEU A 142 -1.16 -24.62 2.86
C LEU A 142 0.07 -24.29 3.69
N GLY A 143 1.25 -24.23 3.08
CA GLY A 143 2.41 -23.73 3.80
C GLY A 143 3.28 -24.77 4.47
N ASN A 144 4.47 -24.33 4.87
CA ASN A 144 5.13 -24.91 6.02
C ASN A 144 4.27 -24.71 7.28
N THR A 145 3.84 -25.81 7.90
CA THR A 145 2.95 -25.79 9.09
C THR A 145 3.51 -24.95 10.24
N THR A 146 4.82 -25.04 10.51
CA THR A 146 5.46 -24.29 11.59
C THR A 146 5.40 -22.78 11.35
N GLN A 147 5.76 -22.33 10.15
CA GLN A 147 5.68 -20.91 9.80
C GLN A 147 4.25 -20.39 9.79
N ARG A 148 3.31 -21.15 9.19
CA ARG A 148 1.89 -20.77 9.19
C ARG A 148 1.37 -20.60 10.61
N ASN A 149 1.59 -21.59 11.48
CA ASN A 149 1.10 -21.56 12.87
C ASN A 149 1.74 -20.44 13.69
N TYR A 150 3.01 -20.12 13.44
CA TYR A 150 3.67 -18.96 14.04
C TYR A 150 2.94 -17.65 13.69
N TYR A 151 2.65 -17.42 12.41
CA TYR A 151 1.93 -16.21 11.98
C TYR A 151 0.47 -16.19 12.45
N LEU A 152 -0.22 -17.33 12.48
CA LEU A 152 -1.55 -17.43 13.08
C LEU A 152 -1.53 -17.04 14.57
N GLY A 153 -0.51 -17.47 15.32
CA GLY A 153 -0.30 -17.06 16.71
C GLY A 153 -0.09 -15.55 16.84
N LEU A 154 0.75 -14.96 15.99
CA LEU A 154 0.95 -13.51 15.98
C LEU A 154 -0.35 -12.74 15.71
N ALA A 155 -1.15 -13.19 14.74
CA ALA A 155 -2.43 -12.58 14.43
C ALA A 155 -3.41 -12.69 15.61
N ALA A 156 -3.52 -13.86 16.23
CA ALA A 156 -4.38 -14.07 17.40
C ALA A 156 -4.01 -13.16 18.59
N THR A 157 -2.72 -12.92 18.80
CA THR A 157 -2.24 -12.08 19.91
C THR A 157 -2.33 -10.58 19.61
N ASN A 158 -1.98 -10.14 18.40
CA ASN A 158 -1.72 -8.72 18.13
C ASN A 158 -2.82 -8.02 17.31
N ALA A 159 -3.66 -8.77 16.59
CA ALA A 159 -4.60 -8.15 15.65
C ALA A 159 -5.68 -7.30 16.34
N SER A 160 -6.08 -7.63 17.57
CA SER A 160 -7.10 -6.86 18.30
C SER A 160 -6.67 -5.42 18.57
N ALA A 161 -5.37 -5.18 18.76
CA ALA A 161 -4.78 -3.85 18.95
C ALA A 161 -4.36 -3.20 17.63
N PHE A 162 -4.47 -3.91 16.50
CA PHE A 162 -4.06 -3.40 15.20
C PHE A 162 -5.05 -2.36 14.68
N ASN A 163 -4.54 -1.16 14.37
CA ASN A 163 -5.32 -0.09 13.80
C ASN A 163 -5.57 -0.36 12.30
N THR A 164 -6.82 -0.64 11.97
CA THR A 164 -7.26 -0.90 10.59
C THR A 164 -7.62 0.38 9.82
N SER A 165 -7.40 1.56 10.40
CA SER A 165 -7.57 2.83 9.69
C SER A 165 -6.70 2.87 8.43
N GLY A 166 -7.32 3.20 7.29
CA GLY A 166 -6.68 3.17 5.98
C GLY A 166 -6.64 1.78 5.32
N TRP A 167 -7.15 0.72 5.94
CA TRP A 167 -7.29 -0.58 5.30
C TRP A 167 -8.66 -0.74 4.63
N TYR A 168 -8.66 -1.39 3.47
CA TYR A 168 -9.85 -1.64 2.68
C TYR A 168 -9.85 -3.08 2.14
N VAL A 169 -11.02 -3.67 2.10
CA VAL A 169 -11.30 -4.93 1.42
C VAL A 169 -11.80 -4.61 0.01
N LEU A 170 -11.13 -5.15 -0.99
CA LEU A 170 -11.49 -5.08 -2.40
C LEU A 170 -12.17 -6.39 -2.78
N SER A 171 -13.50 -6.38 -2.74
CA SER A 171 -14.30 -7.59 -2.97
C SER A 171 -14.85 -7.57 -4.40
N PRO A 172 -14.82 -8.68 -5.16
CA PRO A 172 -15.47 -8.71 -6.47
C PRO A 172 -16.95 -8.31 -6.35
N THR A 173 -17.49 -7.64 -7.37
CA THR A 173 -18.94 -7.33 -7.39
C THR A 173 -19.82 -8.60 -7.41
N SER A 174 -19.30 -9.70 -7.95
CA SER A 174 -19.88 -11.04 -7.81
C SER A 174 -19.14 -11.83 -6.72
N LEU A 175 -19.82 -12.11 -5.61
CA LEU A 175 -19.28 -12.92 -4.50
C LEU A 175 -19.37 -14.43 -4.76
N SER A 176 -19.83 -14.84 -5.94
CA SER A 176 -19.94 -16.25 -6.34
C SER A 176 -18.59 -16.97 -6.26
N SER A 177 -18.57 -18.17 -5.68
CA SER A 177 -17.39 -19.02 -5.56
C SER A 177 -16.89 -19.62 -6.89
N THR A 178 -17.65 -19.50 -7.97
CA THR A 178 -17.32 -20.11 -9.28
C THR A 178 -17.03 -19.09 -10.35
N THR A 179 -17.53 -17.87 -10.21
CA THR A 179 -17.42 -16.81 -11.23
C THR A 179 -16.80 -15.52 -10.68
N GLY A 180 -16.77 -15.35 -9.36
CA GLY A 180 -16.16 -14.21 -8.70
C GLY A 180 -14.67 -14.14 -8.97
N GLY A 181 -14.12 -12.94 -8.90
CA GLY A 181 -12.66 -12.78 -8.89
C GLY A 181 -12.10 -12.90 -7.49
N GLN A 182 -10.79 -12.71 -7.44
CA GLN A 182 -10.03 -12.68 -6.20
C GLN A 182 -10.42 -11.50 -5.32
N GLU A 183 -10.52 -11.72 -4.00
CA GLU A 183 -10.67 -10.67 -3.00
C GLU A 183 -9.29 -10.28 -2.46
N PHE A 184 -9.10 -8.98 -2.26
CA PHE A 184 -7.83 -8.41 -1.83
C PHE A 184 -7.99 -7.49 -0.63
N LEU A 185 -6.89 -7.30 0.09
CA LEU A 185 -6.72 -6.14 0.97
C LEU A 185 -5.85 -5.10 0.29
N MET A 186 -6.15 -3.84 0.53
CA MET A 186 -5.25 -2.73 0.24
C MET A 186 -5.12 -1.82 1.45
N ARG A 187 -4.03 -1.04 1.47
CA ARG A 187 -3.82 0.02 2.44
C ARG A 187 -3.67 1.34 1.71
N THR A 188 -4.43 2.33 2.12
CA THR A 188 -4.21 3.72 1.76
C THR A 188 -3.32 4.36 2.81
N VAL A 189 -2.53 5.33 2.39
CA VAL A 189 -2.00 6.32 3.31
C VAL A 189 -2.82 7.56 3.08
N SER A 190 -3.38 8.11 4.16
CA SER A 190 -3.64 9.53 4.17
C SER A 190 -2.27 10.18 4.10
N VAL A 191 -1.87 10.68 2.92
CA VAL A 191 -0.83 11.70 2.89
C VAL A 191 -1.53 12.92 3.44
N PRO A 192 -1.22 13.36 4.67
CA PRO A 192 -1.72 14.64 5.08
C PRO A 192 -1.13 15.63 4.06
N GLU A 193 -1.98 16.47 3.47
CA GLU A 193 -1.54 17.55 2.59
C GLU A 193 -0.94 18.81 3.30
N PRO A 194 -0.44 18.85 4.57
CA PRO A 194 0.04 20.10 5.14
C PRO A 194 1.28 20.64 4.44
N ALA A 195 2.17 19.79 3.91
CA ALA A 195 3.45 20.27 3.40
C ALA A 195 3.29 21.03 2.07
N THR A 196 2.49 20.52 1.13
CA THR A 196 2.32 21.16 -0.18
C THR A 196 1.54 22.45 -0.07
N VAL A 197 0.50 22.50 0.77
CA VAL A 197 -0.27 23.72 1.02
C VAL A 197 0.59 24.75 1.75
N LEU A 198 1.39 24.34 2.73
CA LEU A 198 2.32 25.23 3.42
C LEU A 198 3.42 25.75 2.48
N LEU A 199 3.95 24.90 1.61
CA LEU A 199 5.02 25.27 0.68
C LEU A 199 4.49 26.21 -0.43
N LEU A 200 3.26 25.97 -0.89
CA LEU A 200 2.55 26.88 -1.79
C LEU A 200 2.26 28.22 -1.12
N ALA A 201 1.74 28.20 0.11
CA ALA A 201 1.42 29.41 0.88
C ALA A 201 2.68 30.23 1.20
N THR A 202 3.76 29.58 1.62
CA THR A 202 5.05 30.24 1.89
C THR A 202 5.70 30.77 0.61
N GLY A 203 5.60 30.03 -0.51
CA GLY A 203 6.03 30.50 -1.83
C GLY A 203 5.30 31.78 -2.27
N LEU A 204 3.98 31.83 -2.11
CA LEU A 204 3.16 33.02 -2.41
C LEU A 204 3.52 34.22 -1.51
N LEU A 205 3.75 34.01 -0.22
CA LEU A 205 4.15 35.06 0.71
C LEU A 205 5.53 35.65 0.35
N LEU A 206 6.50 34.81 -0.04
CA LEU A 206 7.81 35.27 -0.49
C LEU A 206 7.70 36.09 -1.78
N MET A 207 6.92 35.63 -2.77
CA MET A 207 6.70 36.38 -4.00
C MET A 207 5.99 37.72 -3.75
N ALA A 208 5.00 37.76 -2.86
CA ALA A 208 4.34 39.01 -2.48
C ALA A 208 5.31 39.99 -1.79
N GLY A 209 6.18 39.47 -0.91
CA GLY A 209 7.21 40.27 -0.23
C GLY A 209 8.24 40.87 -1.20
N VAL A 210 8.74 40.08 -2.15
CA VAL A 210 9.69 40.55 -3.18
C VAL A 210 9.03 41.55 -4.12
N SER A 211 7.77 41.32 -4.51
CA SER A 211 7.03 42.22 -5.42
C SER A 211 6.79 43.60 -4.81
N ARG A 212 6.54 43.68 -3.48
CA ARG A 212 6.41 44.98 -2.79
C ARG A 212 7.71 45.77 -2.75
N LYS A 213 8.87 45.12 -2.61
CA LYS A 213 10.17 45.83 -2.64
C LYS A 213 10.46 46.50 -4.00
N ARG A 214 10.03 45.88 -5.11
CA ARG A 214 10.21 46.47 -6.45
C ARG A 214 9.37 47.72 -6.69
N LEU A 215 8.16 47.79 -6.13
CA LEU A 215 7.29 48.95 -6.29
C LEU A 215 7.75 50.17 -5.47
N ILE A 216 8.44 49.95 -4.34
CA ILE A 216 8.95 51.05 -3.51
C ILE A 216 10.18 51.71 -4.17
N GLY A 217 11.06 50.91 -4.79
CA GLY A 217 12.24 51.45 -5.47
C GLY A 217 11.94 52.28 -6.71
N LEU A 218 10.75 52.14 -7.32
CA LEU A 218 10.33 52.97 -8.46
C LEU A 218 9.81 54.35 -8.04
N ASN A 219 9.51 54.58 -6.76
CA ASN A 219 9.03 55.87 -6.26
C ASN A 219 10.14 56.77 -5.71
N GLU A 220 11.40 56.29 -5.65
CA GLU A 220 12.57 57.07 -5.20
C GLU A 220 13.36 57.72 -6.35
N GLU A 221 13.04 57.44 -7.63
CA GLU A 221 13.70 58.09 -8.78
C GLU A 221 13.00 59.38 -9.27
N ASP A 222 11.84 59.75 -8.70
CA ASP A 222 11.06 60.94 -9.10
C ASP A 222 11.04 62.07 -8.04
N ALA A 223 11.98 62.09 -7.09
CA ALA A 223 12.16 63.16 -6.09
C ALA A 223 13.57 63.76 -6.14
#